data_AF-W7EJ77-F1
#
_entry.id   AF-W7EJ77-F1
#
_cell.length_a   1.000
_cell.length_b   1.000
_cell.length_c   1.000
_cell.angle_alpha   90.00
_cell.angle_beta   90.00
_cell.angle_gamma   90.00
#
_symmetry.space_group_name_H-M   'P 1'
#
loop_
_entity.id
_entity.type
_entity.pdbx_description
1 polymer ?
#
loop_
_entity_poly.entity_id
_entity_poly.type
_entity_poly.pdbx_seq_one_letter_code
_entity_poly.pdbx_strand_id
1 'polypeptide(L)'
;MWRRVYFLLILVRIYFALSPSYLHPDENFQGPEVVAGRVFSYPVHETWEFTSDHPIRSTFPLWLAYGWPMYILRWLWEGSGYDVSPSVVYWTLRVLMLSLSVVMEDWAIHELVASPRARRMAVVLVASSYVTWTFQTHTFSNSLETLLVLWSLVLIQRITGDKKRSGILASSILGFMAVVGIFNRITFPAFLVLPATTLLPHFQRKPFSLVFLAAFALATVFLAVCIDTAFYTPSEFTFSKVFTTPVITPFNNFLYNSQSENLAQHGIHPRYQHLLVNLPQLLGPAIPLLFSLRKAHITMNLISALSGVALLSIFPHQEARFLLPAVPLVLSSIRIPNPPFKKPWIATWIIFNVALGLLMGVYHQGGIVPVQINIAKTNEAISHAFWWKTYSPPTWLLNGKNEKLKTVDLMGCPGEQMLERVKEALPPCRTRKLPRVEDQGATYLVAPRSAYFLKPYQDATKQNDVRLEEVWSYRQHLNLDDMDFADDGVWNTINRVVGDRGLVVWKATRNCSTLS
;
A
#
# COMPACT_ATOMS: atom_id res chain seq x y z
N MET A 1 -25.94 15.22 16.21
CA MET A 1 -25.87 14.85 14.78
C MET A 1 -24.48 14.36 14.36
N TRP A 2 -23.37 15.09 14.63
CA TRP A 2 -22.02 14.68 14.19
C TRP A 2 -21.60 13.27 14.64
N ARG A 3 -21.93 12.84 15.87
CA ARG A 3 -21.65 11.47 16.35
C ARG A 3 -22.29 10.40 15.47
N ARG A 4 -23.55 10.60 15.04
CA ARG A 4 -24.26 9.66 14.16
C ARG A 4 -23.58 9.57 12.79
N VAL A 5 -23.15 10.72 12.24
CA VAL A 5 -22.37 10.76 10.99
C VAL A 5 -21.05 10.02 11.17
N TYR A 6 -20.34 10.25 12.27
CA TYR A 6 -19.09 9.56 12.55
C TYR A 6 -19.27 8.03 12.67
N PHE A 7 -20.30 7.56 13.38
CA PHE A 7 -20.61 6.12 13.42
C PHE A 7 -20.93 5.54 12.03
N LEU A 8 -21.69 6.25 11.20
CA LEU A 8 -21.91 5.85 9.82
C LEU A 8 -20.59 5.75 9.04
N LEU A 9 -19.68 6.70 9.22
CA LEU A 9 -18.38 6.72 8.57
C LEU A 9 -17.47 5.56 9.03
N ILE A 10 -17.58 5.10 10.29
CA ILE A 10 -16.91 3.87 10.73
C ILE A 10 -17.46 2.65 9.98
N LEU A 11 -18.78 2.55 9.79
CA LEU A 11 -19.39 1.45 9.02
C LEU A 11 -18.93 1.48 7.56
N VAL A 12 -18.82 2.66 6.96
CA VAL A 12 -18.24 2.83 5.61
C VAL A 12 -16.78 2.37 5.60
N ARG A 13 -15.98 2.76 6.59
CA ARG A 13 -14.57 2.34 6.72
C ARG A 13 -14.44 0.81 6.89
N ILE A 14 -15.33 0.17 7.66
CA ILE A 14 -15.39 -1.29 7.81
C ILE A 14 -15.66 -1.95 6.45
N TYR A 15 -16.64 -1.45 5.69
CA TYR A 15 -16.97 -1.99 4.37
C TYR A 15 -15.76 -1.98 3.44
N PHE A 16 -15.04 -0.86 3.34
CA PHE A 16 -13.86 -0.75 2.47
C PHE A 16 -12.65 -1.55 2.99
N ALA A 17 -12.43 -1.60 4.31
CA ALA A 17 -11.37 -2.44 4.89
C ALA A 17 -11.57 -3.92 4.58
N LEU A 18 -12.82 -4.40 4.60
CA LEU A 18 -13.19 -5.78 4.29
C LEU A 18 -13.48 -6.04 2.80
N SER A 19 -13.35 -5.02 1.95
CA SER A 19 -13.46 -5.16 0.50
C SER A 19 -12.15 -5.74 -0.05
N PRO A 20 -12.19 -6.65 -1.05
CA PRO A 20 -11.01 -7.31 -1.60
C PRO A 20 -10.24 -6.45 -2.61
N SER A 21 -10.38 -5.12 -2.53
CA SER A 21 -9.67 -4.17 -3.37
C SER A 21 -8.15 -4.30 -3.23
N TYR A 22 -7.44 -4.07 -4.33
CA TYR A 22 -5.99 -4.19 -4.39
C TYR A 22 -5.37 -2.89 -4.91
N LEU A 23 -4.96 -2.00 -4.00
CA LEU A 23 -4.58 -0.64 -4.41
C LEU A 23 -3.22 -0.57 -5.08
N HIS A 24 -2.27 -1.41 -4.66
CA HIS A 24 -0.90 -1.43 -5.18
C HIS A 24 -0.15 -2.68 -4.65
N PRO A 25 0.78 -3.29 -5.43
CA PRO A 25 1.57 -4.45 -5.02
C PRO A 25 2.24 -4.38 -3.65
N ASP A 26 2.88 -3.25 -3.39
CA ASP A 26 3.57 -2.93 -2.14
C ASP A 26 2.72 -3.07 -0.86
N GLU A 27 1.39 -3.11 -0.96
CA GLU A 27 0.54 -3.46 0.17
C GLU A 27 0.92 -4.83 0.78
N ASN A 28 1.42 -5.76 -0.04
CA ASN A 28 1.83 -7.09 0.38
C ASN A 28 3.35 -7.26 0.32
N PHE A 29 3.96 -6.86 -0.79
CA PHE A 29 5.38 -7.12 -1.06
C PHE A 29 6.35 -6.35 -0.14
N GLN A 30 5.95 -5.20 0.39
CA GLN A 30 6.80 -4.41 1.29
C GLN A 30 6.62 -4.71 2.77
N GLY A 31 5.73 -5.65 3.13
CA GLY A 31 5.44 -5.90 4.54
C GLY A 31 4.85 -7.28 4.81
N PRO A 32 3.53 -7.47 4.66
CA PRO A 32 2.85 -8.70 5.07
C PRO A 32 3.45 -9.98 4.53
N GLU A 33 3.82 -10.04 3.25
CA GLU A 33 4.31 -11.27 2.61
C GLU A 33 5.63 -11.74 3.25
N VAL A 34 6.60 -10.85 3.41
CA VAL A 34 7.91 -11.15 4.02
C VAL A 34 7.76 -11.67 5.45
N VAL A 35 6.90 -11.01 6.25
CA VAL A 35 6.68 -11.40 7.65
C VAL A 35 5.90 -12.71 7.74
N ALA A 36 4.89 -12.92 6.88
CA ALA A 36 4.09 -14.13 6.87
C ALA A 36 4.94 -15.38 6.56
N GLY A 37 5.91 -15.27 5.65
CA GLY A 37 6.86 -16.34 5.35
C GLY A 37 7.67 -16.76 6.59
N ARG A 38 8.06 -15.81 7.44
CA ARG A 38 8.80 -16.10 8.67
C ARG A 38 7.92 -16.64 9.80
N VAL A 39 6.71 -16.10 9.97
CA VAL A 39 5.82 -16.48 11.09
C VAL A 39 5.11 -17.81 10.84
N PHE A 40 4.68 -18.07 9.60
CA PHE A 40 3.86 -19.23 9.24
C PHE A 40 4.56 -20.22 8.32
N SER A 41 5.80 -19.96 7.88
CA SER A 41 6.52 -20.79 6.90
C SER A 41 5.79 -20.95 5.57
N TYR A 42 4.97 -19.96 5.18
CA TYR A 42 4.39 -19.95 3.85
C TYR A 42 5.49 -19.75 2.79
N PRO A 43 5.34 -20.32 1.58
CA PRO A 43 6.18 -19.94 0.47
C PRO A 43 5.82 -18.50 0.07
N VAL A 44 6.82 -17.65 -0.07
CA VAL A 44 6.66 -16.21 -0.29
C VAL A 44 7.61 -15.72 -1.38
N HIS A 45 7.24 -14.62 -2.02
CA HIS A 45 8.12 -13.92 -2.95
C HIS A 45 8.74 -12.69 -2.27
N GLU A 46 10.04 -12.74 -2.00
CA GLU A 46 10.80 -11.57 -1.56
C GLU A 46 11.27 -10.78 -2.79
N THR A 47 10.98 -9.48 -2.82
CA THR A 47 11.38 -8.60 -3.93
C THR A 47 12.88 -8.24 -3.84
N TRP A 48 13.38 -7.58 -4.89
CA TRP A 48 14.74 -7.04 -4.92
C TRP A 48 15.06 -6.12 -3.74
N GLU A 49 14.04 -5.48 -3.14
CA GLU A 49 14.21 -4.58 -1.99
C GLU A 49 14.75 -5.29 -0.73
N PHE A 50 14.53 -6.61 -0.64
CA PHE A 50 15.00 -7.49 0.43
C PHE A 50 16.17 -8.39 -0.02
N THR A 51 16.24 -8.75 -1.29
CA THR A 51 17.18 -9.77 -1.80
C THR A 51 18.46 -9.20 -2.42
N SER A 52 18.54 -7.90 -2.68
CA SER A 52 19.76 -7.25 -3.21
C SER A 52 20.95 -7.31 -2.24
N ASP A 53 22.17 -7.14 -2.74
CA ASP A 53 23.39 -7.05 -1.92
C ASP A 53 23.36 -5.92 -0.88
N HIS A 54 22.59 -4.87 -1.14
CA HIS A 54 22.35 -3.75 -0.23
C HIS A 54 20.85 -3.55 0.00
N PRO A 55 20.21 -4.39 0.85
CA PRO A 55 18.77 -4.31 1.09
C PRO A 55 18.33 -2.92 1.55
N ILE A 56 17.20 -2.47 1.02
CA ILE A 56 16.71 -1.10 1.22
C ILE A 56 15.48 -1.02 2.14
N ARG A 57 14.92 -2.17 2.54
CA ARG A 57 13.76 -2.24 3.43
C ARG A 57 14.15 -2.73 4.81
N SER A 58 13.76 -2.00 5.84
CA SER A 58 13.95 -2.47 7.21
C SER A 58 12.89 -3.49 7.58
N THR A 59 13.31 -4.56 8.24
CA THR A 59 12.41 -5.54 8.85
C THR A 59 11.96 -5.12 10.24
N PHE A 60 12.72 -4.26 10.92
CA PHE A 60 12.39 -3.75 12.27
C PHE A 60 10.96 -3.17 12.39
N PRO A 61 10.53 -2.18 11.58
CA PRO A 61 9.17 -1.65 11.64
C PRO A 61 8.12 -2.67 11.20
N LEU A 62 8.48 -3.62 10.32
CA LEU A 62 7.58 -4.69 9.86
C LEU A 62 7.28 -5.67 10.99
N TRP A 63 8.27 -6.02 11.81
CA TRP A 63 8.08 -6.85 13.00
C TRP A 63 7.13 -6.20 14.02
N LEU A 64 7.25 -4.89 14.22
CA LEU A 64 6.36 -4.12 15.09
C LEU A 64 4.93 -4.06 14.53
N ALA A 65 4.77 -3.81 13.24
CA ALA A 65 3.47 -3.61 12.62
C ALA A 65 2.72 -4.90 12.30
N TYR A 66 3.43 -5.95 11.88
CA TYR A 66 2.82 -7.18 11.36
C TYR A 66 3.28 -8.43 12.10
N GLY A 67 4.55 -8.50 12.50
CA GLY A 67 5.12 -9.70 13.12
C GLY A 67 4.45 -10.08 14.43
N TRP A 68 4.34 -9.15 15.37
CA TRP A 68 3.68 -9.42 16.65
C TRP A 68 2.18 -9.76 16.50
N PRO A 69 1.39 -9.00 15.71
CA PRO A 69 0.01 -9.38 15.41
C PRO A 69 -0.14 -10.77 14.78
N MET A 70 0.73 -11.14 13.83
CA MET A 70 0.70 -12.46 13.21
C MET A 70 1.07 -13.58 14.19
N TYR A 71 2.05 -13.37 15.07
CA TYR A 71 2.38 -14.35 16.11
C TYR A 71 1.24 -14.57 17.10
N ILE A 72 0.55 -13.49 17.51
CA ILE A 72 -0.64 -13.62 18.37
C ILE A 72 -1.73 -14.41 17.64
N LEU A 73 -1.98 -14.11 16.37
CA LEU A 73 -2.95 -14.85 15.55
C LEU A 73 -2.58 -16.34 15.48
N ARG A 74 -1.31 -16.63 15.17
CA ARG A 74 -0.78 -18.00 15.12
C ARG A 74 -1.05 -18.73 16.43
N TRP A 75 -0.66 -18.13 17.55
CA TRP A 75 -0.82 -18.72 18.88
C TRP A 75 -2.29 -19.02 19.23
N LEU A 76 -3.21 -18.09 18.95
CA LEU A 76 -4.64 -18.26 19.22
C LEU A 76 -5.28 -19.36 18.35
N TRP A 77 -4.88 -19.42 17.07
CA TRP A 77 -5.50 -20.29 16.08
C TRP A 77 -4.95 -21.71 16.14
N GLU A 78 -3.62 -21.88 16.23
CA GLU A 78 -2.97 -23.17 16.43
C GLU A 78 -3.34 -23.75 17.80
N GLY A 79 -3.50 -22.90 18.83
CA GLY A 79 -4.02 -23.31 20.14
C GLY A 79 -5.45 -23.86 20.08
N SER A 80 -6.19 -23.57 19.00
CA SER A 80 -7.52 -24.12 18.71
C SER A 80 -7.47 -25.37 17.82
N GLY A 81 -6.29 -25.85 17.43
CA GLY A 81 -6.07 -27.07 16.66
C GLY A 81 -6.17 -26.94 15.14
N TYR A 82 -6.14 -25.71 14.59
CA TYR A 82 -6.23 -25.46 13.15
C TYR A 82 -4.99 -24.74 12.62
N ASP A 83 -4.58 -25.06 11.39
CA ASP A 83 -3.59 -24.25 10.67
C ASP A 83 -4.19 -22.91 10.26
N VAL A 84 -3.38 -21.86 10.31
CA VAL A 84 -3.79 -20.54 9.85
C VAL A 84 -3.70 -20.52 8.33
N SER A 85 -4.78 -20.17 7.63
CA SER A 85 -4.71 -19.95 6.18
C SER A 85 -4.26 -18.52 5.86
N PRO A 86 -3.52 -18.28 4.76
CA PRO A 86 -3.12 -16.94 4.34
C PRO A 86 -4.28 -15.96 4.20
N SER A 87 -5.47 -16.44 3.80
CA SER A 87 -6.68 -15.61 3.70
C SER A 87 -7.14 -15.06 5.06
N VAL A 88 -7.00 -15.83 6.14
CA VAL A 88 -7.32 -15.39 7.51
C VAL A 88 -6.33 -14.33 7.96
N VAL A 89 -5.03 -14.54 7.69
CA VAL A 89 -3.99 -13.56 7.99
C VAL A 89 -4.26 -12.25 7.24
N TYR A 90 -4.54 -12.31 5.94
CA TYR A 90 -4.84 -11.14 5.10
C TYR A 90 -5.95 -10.28 5.73
N TRP A 91 -7.13 -10.86 6.00
CA TRP A 91 -8.24 -10.10 6.60
C TRP A 91 -7.97 -9.66 8.04
N THR A 92 -7.20 -10.42 8.81
CA THR A 92 -6.79 -10.01 10.17
C THR A 92 -5.95 -8.74 10.12
N LEU A 93 -5.02 -8.64 9.17
CA LEU A 93 -4.23 -7.41 8.99
C LEU A 93 -5.08 -6.23 8.52
N ARG A 94 -6.12 -6.47 7.70
CA ARG A 94 -7.08 -5.42 7.30
C ARG A 94 -7.85 -4.88 8.51
N VAL A 95 -8.29 -5.78 9.40
CA VAL A 95 -8.93 -5.41 10.67
C VAL A 95 -7.96 -4.68 11.60
N LEU A 96 -6.69 -5.08 11.62
CA LEU A 96 -5.64 -4.36 12.36
C LEU A 96 -5.48 -2.92 11.84
N MET A 97 -5.31 -2.73 10.53
CA MET A 97 -5.13 -1.41 9.93
C MET A 97 -6.39 -0.53 10.11
N LEU A 98 -7.59 -1.12 9.98
CA LEU A 98 -8.84 -0.47 10.35
C LEU A 98 -8.84 0.00 11.81
N SER A 99 -8.43 -0.87 12.73
CA SER A 99 -8.35 -0.57 14.17
C SER A 99 -7.35 0.56 14.44
N LEU A 100 -6.18 0.53 13.79
CA LEU A 100 -5.18 1.58 13.88
C LEU A 100 -5.70 2.91 13.31
N SER A 101 -6.43 2.90 12.19
CA SER A 101 -7.07 4.12 11.66
C SER A 101 -8.11 4.69 12.64
N VAL A 102 -8.98 3.85 13.23
CA VAL A 102 -10.01 4.37 14.15
C VAL A 102 -9.41 4.80 15.49
N VAL A 103 -8.45 4.06 16.03
CA VAL A 103 -7.91 4.30 17.38
C VAL A 103 -6.76 5.28 17.37
N MET A 104 -5.82 5.15 16.42
CA MET A 104 -4.59 5.94 16.42
C MET A 104 -4.72 7.22 15.58
N GLU A 105 -5.25 7.15 14.36
CA GLU A 105 -5.36 8.32 13.47
C GLU A 105 -6.43 9.30 13.99
N ASP A 106 -7.67 8.84 14.21
CA ASP A 106 -8.75 9.73 14.65
C ASP A 106 -8.47 10.33 16.05
N TRP A 107 -7.80 9.59 16.94
CA TRP A 107 -7.35 10.12 18.24
C TRP A 107 -6.21 11.14 18.07
N ALA A 108 -5.23 10.89 17.21
CA ALA A 108 -4.19 11.89 16.96
C ALA A 108 -4.79 13.21 16.46
N ILE A 109 -5.80 13.17 15.58
CA ILE A 109 -6.53 14.37 15.15
C ILE A 109 -7.26 15.04 16.33
N HIS A 110 -7.83 14.26 17.23
CA HIS A 110 -8.45 14.78 18.43
C HIS A 110 -7.46 15.53 19.34
N GLU A 111 -6.22 15.05 19.46
CA GLU A 111 -5.15 15.68 20.25
C GLU A 111 -4.53 16.90 19.57
N LEU A 112 -4.32 16.84 18.25
CA LEU A 112 -3.71 17.92 17.48
C LEU A 112 -4.61 19.15 17.36
N VAL A 113 -5.94 18.97 17.34
CA VAL A 113 -6.88 20.07 17.16
C VAL A 113 -7.44 20.56 18.50
N ALA A 114 -6.84 21.64 19.02
CA ALA A 114 -7.18 22.22 20.32
C ALA A 114 -8.67 22.63 20.45
N SER A 115 -9.21 23.37 19.48
CA SER A 115 -10.60 23.88 19.55
C SER A 115 -11.64 22.76 19.44
N PRO A 116 -12.56 22.59 20.42
CA PRO A 116 -13.59 21.54 20.36
C PRO A 116 -14.52 21.64 19.14
N ARG A 117 -14.74 22.84 18.60
CA ARG A 117 -15.55 23.02 17.39
C ARG A 117 -14.79 22.61 16.14
N ALA A 118 -13.53 23.05 16.00
CA ALA A 118 -12.69 22.66 14.87
C ALA A 118 -12.41 21.15 14.88
N ARG A 119 -12.19 20.57 16.06
CA ARG A 119 -11.93 19.15 16.26
C ARG A 119 -13.06 18.26 15.74
N ARG A 120 -14.31 18.61 16.09
CA ARG A 120 -15.50 17.89 15.58
C ARG A 120 -15.61 17.93 14.05
N MET A 121 -15.18 19.02 13.43
CA MET A 121 -15.16 19.12 11.97
C MET A 121 -14.01 18.35 11.36
N ALA A 122 -12.79 18.50 11.90
CA ALA A 122 -11.58 17.83 11.44
C ALA A 122 -11.74 16.30 11.44
N VAL A 123 -12.20 15.72 12.54
CA VAL A 123 -12.44 14.27 12.64
C VAL A 123 -13.47 13.80 11.62
N VAL A 124 -14.56 14.54 11.40
CA VAL A 124 -15.57 14.16 10.40
C VAL A 124 -15.03 14.31 8.97
N LEU A 125 -14.21 15.32 8.68
CA LEU A 125 -13.60 15.51 7.37
C LEU A 125 -12.59 14.39 7.07
N VAL A 126 -11.69 14.08 7.99
CA VAL A 126 -10.74 12.98 7.87
C VAL A 126 -11.49 11.66 7.72
N ALA A 127 -12.44 11.37 8.61
CA ALA A 127 -13.21 10.15 8.57
C ALA A 127 -14.13 10.00 7.36
N SER A 128 -14.41 11.08 6.61
CA SER A 128 -15.17 11.04 5.35
C SER A 128 -14.30 11.09 4.09
N SER A 129 -12.97 11.05 4.26
CA SER A 129 -12.03 10.95 3.14
C SER A 129 -11.98 9.52 2.61
N TYR A 130 -12.06 9.35 1.29
CA TYR A 130 -11.88 8.05 0.65
C TYR A 130 -10.49 7.49 0.90
N VAL A 131 -9.48 8.35 1.09
CA VAL A 131 -8.11 7.95 1.43
C VAL A 131 -8.08 7.23 2.78
N THR A 132 -8.84 7.75 3.75
CA THR A 132 -8.99 7.13 5.07
C THR A 132 -9.80 5.83 4.99
N TRP A 133 -10.76 5.72 4.07
CA TRP A 133 -11.52 4.48 3.86
C TRP A 133 -10.70 3.38 3.20
N THR A 134 -9.84 3.76 2.25
CA THR A 134 -9.11 2.85 1.37
C THR A 134 -7.66 2.74 1.84
N PHE A 135 -6.75 3.59 1.39
CA PHE A 135 -5.32 3.50 1.72
C PHE A 135 -5.01 3.29 3.21
N GLN A 136 -5.65 4.03 4.12
CA GLN A 136 -5.33 3.95 5.54
C GLN A 136 -5.81 2.66 6.24
N THR A 137 -6.74 1.91 5.62
CA THR A 137 -7.19 0.58 6.09
C THR A 137 -6.46 -0.58 5.41
N HIS A 138 -5.62 -0.28 4.42
CA HIS A 138 -4.74 -1.23 3.73
C HIS A 138 -3.38 -1.31 4.43
N THR A 139 -2.64 -2.40 4.22
CA THR A 139 -1.33 -2.67 4.85
C THR A 139 -0.17 -1.93 4.18
N PHE A 140 -0.34 -0.65 3.91
CA PHE A 140 0.75 0.18 3.38
C PHE A 140 1.71 0.66 4.47
N SER A 141 3.00 0.62 4.16
CA SER A 141 4.03 1.36 4.91
C SER A 141 3.73 2.87 4.95
N ASN A 142 3.09 3.44 3.91
CA ASN A 142 2.60 4.82 3.90
C ASN A 142 1.51 5.09 4.97
N SER A 143 0.65 4.11 5.24
CA SER A 143 -0.40 4.23 6.24
C SER A 143 0.20 4.19 7.64
N LEU A 144 1.23 3.37 7.87
CA LEU A 144 2.02 3.38 9.10
C LEU A 144 2.81 4.69 9.28
N GLU A 145 3.41 5.21 8.20
CA GLU A 145 4.08 6.52 8.18
C GLU A 145 3.12 7.63 8.60
N THR A 146 1.88 7.62 8.09
CA THR A 146 0.84 8.58 8.46
C THR A 146 0.59 8.58 9.97
N LEU A 147 0.47 7.41 10.59
CA LEU A 147 0.29 7.29 12.05
C LEU A 147 1.51 7.79 12.82
N LEU A 148 2.72 7.45 12.36
CA LEU A 148 3.97 7.88 12.98
C LEU A 148 4.13 9.40 12.90
N VAL A 149 3.80 10.02 11.77
CA VAL A 149 3.83 11.48 11.60
C VAL A 149 2.84 12.13 12.56
N LEU A 150 1.58 11.69 12.56
CA LEU A 150 0.53 12.26 13.41
C LEU A 150 0.89 12.20 14.89
N TRP A 151 1.34 11.04 15.39
CA TRP A 151 1.72 10.90 16.80
C TRP A 151 3.04 11.61 17.14
N SER A 152 3.98 11.73 16.20
CA SER A 152 5.18 12.54 16.39
C SER A 152 4.81 14.02 16.57
N LEU A 153 3.86 14.53 15.78
CA LEU A 153 3.33 15.88 15.95
C LEU A 153 2.59 16.05 17.28
N VAL A 154 1.82 15.06 17.73
CA VAL A 154 1.17 15.09 19.06
C VAL A 154 2.21 15.23 20.16
N LEU A 155 3.30 14.46 20.09
CA LEU A 155 4.39 14.54 21.06
C LEU A 155 5.10 15.89 21.00
N ILE A 156 5.38 16.43 19.81
CA ILE A 156 5.96 17.77 19.66
C ILE A 156 5.05 18.83 20.29
N GLN A 157 3.73 18.78 20.05
CA GLN A 157 2.76 19.70 20.64
C GLN A 157 2.74 19.59 22.18
N ARG A 158 2.82 18.38 22.73
CA ARG A 158 2.85 18.15 24.18
C ARG A 158 4.14 18.67 24.82
N ILE A 159 5.30 18.40 24.21
CA ILE A 159 6.62 18.86 24.69
C ILE A 159 6.69 20.39 24.67
N THR A 160 6.28 21.02 23.57
CA THR A 160 6.33 22.49 23.42
C THR A 160 5.26 23.21 24.26
N GLY A 161 4.12 22.56 24.51
CA GLY A 161 3.02 23.09 25.32
C GLY A 161 3.28 23.04 26.83
N ASP A 162 3.96 22.00 27.35
CA ASP A 162 4.28 21.89 28.77
C ASP A 162 5.54 22.71 29.12
N LYS A 163 5.31 23.97 29.50
CA LYS A 163 6.39 24.88 29.94
C LYS A 163 6.97 24.53 31.31
N LYS A 164 6.31 23.67 32.11
CA LYS A 164 6.68 23.42 33.51
C LYS A 164 7.58 22.19 33.64
N ARG A 165 7.26 21.10 32.95
CA ARG A 165 8.03 19.84 33.02
C ARG A 165 9.04 19.76 31.87
N SER A 166 10.10 18.97 32.07
CA SER A 166 11.09 18.71 31.01
C SER A 166 10.49 17.90 29.85
N GLY A 167 9.43 17.11 30.09
CA GLY A 167 8.83 16.27 29.05
C GLY A 167 9.76 15.14 28.59
N ILE A 168 10.60 14.62 29.50
CA ILE A 168 11.59 13.56 29.21
C ILE A 168 10.94 12.36 28.53
N LEU A 169 9.88 11.79 29.11
CA LEU A 169 9.19 10.63 28.54
C LEU A 169 8.67 10.90 27.12
N ALA A 170 8.01 12.05 26.90
CA ALA A 170 7.52 12.41 25.57
C ALA A 170 8.66 12.60 24.56
N SER A 171 9.80 13.13 25.00
CA SER A 171 11.00 13.32 24.18
C SER A 171 11.67 12.00 23.85
N SER A 172 11.74 11.06 24.80
CA SER A 172 12.22 9.69 24.60
C SER A 172 11.35 8.92 23.59
N ILE A 173 10.02 8.97 23.75
CA ILE A 173 9.09 8.34 22.82
C ILE A 173 9.21 8.97 21.43
N LEU A 174 9.37 10.30 21.33
CA LEU A 174 9.59 10.97 20.05
C LEU A 174 10.88 10.50 19.38
N GLY A 175 11.97 10.31 20.14
CA GLY A 175 13.22 9.75 19.63
C GLY A 175 13.06 8.35 19.06
N PHE A 176 12.37 7.46 19.78
CA PHE A 176 12.00 6.13 19.29
C PHE A 176 11.15 6.19 18.02
N MET A 177 10.08 6.99 18.03
CA MET A 177 9.15 7.12 16.90
C MET A 177 9.82 7.70 15.65
N ALA A 178 10.73 8.67 15.80
CA ALA A 178 11.46 9.24 14.68
C ALA A 178 12.31 8.19 13.98
N VAL A 179 12.97 7.31 14.74
CA VAL A 179 13.76 6.21 14.17
C VAL A 179 12.86 5.17 13.50
N VAL A 180 11.78 4.73 14.16
CA VAL A 180 10.80 3.83 13.54
C VAL A 180 10.25 4.41 12.24
N GLY A 181 9.97 5.72 12.20
CA GLY A 181 9.54 6.45 11.00
C GLY A 181 10.55 6.38 9.86
N ILE A 182 11.82 6.70 10.15
CA ILE A 182 12.92 6.67 9.16
C ILE A 182 13.16 5.26 8.62
N PHE A 183 13.15 4.24 9.49
CA PHE A 183 13.31 2.84 9.08
C PHE A 183 12.10 2.29 8.35
N ASN A 184 10.88 2.79 8.63
CA ASN A 184 9.68 2.44 7.87
C ASN A 184 9.71 3.04 6.47
N ARG A 185 10.00 4.35 6.34
CA ARG A 185 10.12 5.04 5.05
C ARG A 185 11.07 6.23 5.12
N ILE A 186 11.90 6.38 4.08
CA ILE A 186 12.78 7.54 3.88
C ILE A 186 12.01 8.87 3.66
N THR A 187 10.71 8.79 3.37
CA THR A 187 9.83 9.95 3.17
C THR A 187 9.40 10.60 4.50
N PHE A 188 9.50 9.88 5.62
CA PHE A 188 8.99 10.31 6.92
C PHE A 188 9.59 11.65 7.41
N PRO A 189 10.92 11.87 7.34
CA PRO A 189 11.52 13.13 7.77
C PRO A 189 10.96 14.37 7.07
N ALA A 190 10.50 14.24 5.81
CA ALA A 190 9.96 15.36 5.04
C ALA A 190 8.77 16.02 5.75
N PHE A 191 7.98 15.24 6.49
CA PHE A 191 6.84 15.75 7.27
C PHE A 191 7.23 16.29 8.65
N LEU A 192 8.39 15.91 9.19
CA LEU A 192 8.75 16.17 10.59
C LEU A 192 9.77 17.30 10.76
N VAL A 193 10.70 17.49 9.82
CA VAL A 193 11.85 18.40 9.96
C VAL A 193 11.42 19.83 10.32
N LEU A 194 10.47 20.43 9.59
CA LEU A 194 10.04 21.80 9.88
C LEU A 194 9.28 21.91 11.21
N PRO A 195 8.26 21.09 11.51
CA PRO A 195 7.62 21.06 12.82
C PRO A 195 8.59 20.85 13.98
N ALA A 196 9.60 19.99 13.82
CA ALA A 196 10.57 19.68 14.85
C ALA A 196 11.42 20.89 15.27
N THR A 197 11.59 21.89 14.40
CA THR A 197 12.29 23.15 14.76
C THR A 197 11.65 23.87 15.94
N THR A 198 10.34 23.67 16.18
CA THR A 198 9.63 24.23 17.34
C THR A 198 10.13 23.68 18.68
N LEU A 199 10.85 22.55 18.69
CA LEU A 199 11.47 21.98 19.88
C LEU A 199 12.75 22.70 20.29
N LEU A 200 13.42 23.43 19.39
CA LEU A 200 14.73 24.05 19.67
C LEU A 200 14.69 24.98 20.90
N PRO A 201 13.70 25.90 21.05
CA PRO A 201 13.61 26.74 22.24
C PRO A 201 13.34 25.94 23.52
N HIS A 202 12.67 24.78 23.41
CA HIS A 202 12.44 23.89 24.55
C HIS A 202 13.75 23.24 25.00
N PHE A 203 14.53 22.70 24.07
CA PHE A 203 15.81 22.06 24.38
C PHE A 203 16.85 23.03 24.93
N GLN A 204 16.85 24.29 24.48
CA GLN A 204 17.68 25.34 25.09
C GLN A 204 17.30 25.57 26.57
N ARG A 205 16.01 25.55 26.90
CA ARG A 205 15.52 25.70 28.28
C ARG A 205 15.69 24.44 29.13
N LYS A 206 15.60 23.26 28.50
CA LYS A 206 15.55 21.94 29.14
C LYS A 206 16.42 20.94 28.35
N PRO A 207 17.76 21.01 28.49
CA PRO A 207 18.67 20.22 27.67
C PRO A 207 18.57 18.71 27.92
N PHE A 208 18.20 18.27 29.13
CA PHE A 208 17.99 16.85 29.42
C PHE A 208 16.95 16.19 28.50
N SER A 209 15.94 16.93 28.05
CA SER A 209 14.95 16.39 27.12
C SER A 209 15.57 16.02 25.77
N LEU A 210 16.54 16.82 25.29
CA LEU A 210 17.32 16.50 24.09
C LEU A 210 18.24 15.29 24.32
N VAL A 211 18.88 15.22 25.49
CA VAL A 211 19.74 14.07 25.85
C VAL A 211 18.94 12.76 25.82
N PHE A 212 17.77 12.74 26.44
CA PHE A 212 16.91 11.55 26.46
C PHE A 212 16.29 11.22 25.10
N LEU A 213 15.96 12.23 24.29
CA LEU A 213 15.55 12.01 22.90
C LEU A 213 16.67 11.35 22.09
N ALA A 214 17.89 11.90 22.17
CA ALA A 214 19.05 11.39 21.45
C ALA A 214 19.43 9.98 21.94
N ALA A 215 19.43 9.73 23.24
CA ALA A 215 19.73 8.43 23.82
C ALA A 215 18.75 7.35 23.34
N PHE A 216 17.45 7.62 23.38
CA PHE A 216 16.44 6.67 22.88
C PHE A 216 16.50 6.50 21.36
N ALA A 217 16.75 7.57 20.60
CA ALA A 217 16.94 7.47 19.17
C ALA A 217 18.15 6.56 18.84
N LEU A 218 19.32 6.80 19.46
CA LEU A 218 20.52 5.99 19.24
C LEU A 218 20.32 4.53 19.66
N ALA A 219 19.68 4.27 20.80
CA ALA A 219 19.35 2.91 21.23
C ALA A 219 18.41 2.21 20.24
N THR A 220 17.43 2.93 19.69
CA THR A 220 16.50 2.40 18.69
C THR A 220 17.19 2.14 17.36
N VAL A 221 18.09 3.04 16.92
CA VAL A 221 18.90 2.83 15.71
C VAL A 221 19.76 1.58 15.86
N PHE A 222 20.43 1.44 17.00
CA PHE A 222 21.23 0.25 17.28
C PHE A 222 20.38 -1.03 17.22
N LEU A 223 19.22 -1.02 17.88
CA LEU A 223 18.30 -2.16 17.84
C LEU A 223 17.82 -2.49 16.41
N ALA A 224 17.43 -1.47 15.64
CA ALA A 224 16.96 -1.64 14.27
C ALA A 224 18.06 -2.22 13.37
N VAL A 225 19.29 -1.71 13.46
CA VAL A 225 20.44 -2.24 12.72
C VAL A 225 20.77 -3.68 13.15
N CYS A 226 20.68 -4.00 14.44
CA CYS A 226 20.84 -5.38 14.91
C CYS A 226 19.81 -6.32 14.29
N ILE A 227 18.54 -5.94 14.27
CA ILE A 227 17.44 -6.75 13.72
C ILE A 227 17.62 -6.92 12.20
N ASP A 228 17.89 -5.85 11.46
CA ASP A 228 18.10 -5.92 10.02
C ASP A 228 19.35 -6.74 9.68
N THR A 229 20.47 -6.53 10.39
CA THR A 229 21.70 -7.31 10.17
C THR A 229 21.48 -8.79 10.46
N ALA A 230 20.74 -9.12 11.52
CA ALA A 230 20.38 -10.51 11.83
C ALA A 230 19.47 -11.12 10.76
N PHE A 231 18.54 -10.34 10.20
CA PHE A 231 17.61 -10.82 9.17
C PHE A 231 18.31 -11.11 7.84
N TYR A 232 19.20 -10.21 7.40
CA TYR A 232 19.85 -10.29 6.09
C TYR A 232 21.13 -11.12 6.07
N THR A 233 21.64 -11.54 7.23
CA THR A 233 22.83 -12.39 7.28
C THR A 233 22.44 -13.87 7.26
N PRO A 234 22.89 -14.67 6.27
CA PRO A 234 22.52 -16.08 6.15
C PRO A 234 23.13 -17.00 7.24
N SER A 235 24.24 -16.59 7.84
CA SER A 235 24.95 -17.33 8.89
C SER A 235 24.50 -16.90 10.29
N GLU A 236 24.72 -17.75 11.30
CA GLU A 236 24.39 -17.44 12.71
C GLU A 236 24.79 -16.01 13.07
N PHE A 237 23.83 -15.29 13.66
CA PHE A 237 24.04 -13.90 14.04
C PHE A 237 25.12 -13.83 15.13
N THR A 238 26.18 -13.09 14.84
CA THR A 238 27.22 -12.75 15.82
C THR A 238 27.20 -11.24 16.01
N PHE A 239 27.20 -10.78 17.26
CA PHE A 239 27.17 -9.34 17.58
C PHE A 239 28.28 -8.53 16.89
N SER A 240 29.45 -9.14 16.62
CA SER A 240 30.55 -8.50 15.89
C SER A 240 30.15 -8.03 14.47
N LYS A 241 29.20 -8.71 13.82
CA LYS A 241 28.72 -8.36 12.47
C LYS A 241 28.04 -6.99 12.43
N VAL A 242 27.41 -6.58 13.52
CA VAL A 242 26.80 -5.24 13.65
C VAL A 242 27.85 -4.13 13.54
N PHE A 243 29.10 -4.40 13.92
CA PHE A 243 30.17 -3.41 13.86
C PHE A 243 31.06 -3.55 12.61
N THR A 244 31.10 -4.72 11.98
CA THR A 244 31.96 -5.00 10.82
C THR A 244 31.21 -4.90 9.49
N THR A 245 29.97 -5.38 9.43
CA THR A 245 29.12 -5.38 8.23
C THR A 245 27.67 -5.03 8.58
N PRO A 246 27.39 -3.82 9.13
CA PRO A 246 26.03 -3.42 9.48
C PRO A 246 25.15 -3.26 8.24
N VAL A 247 23.92 -3.76 8.32
CA VAL A 247 22.89 -3.46 7.32
C VAL A 247 22.08 -2.24 7.79
N ILE A 248 22.32 -1.09 7.16
CA ILE A 248 21.64 0.18 7.48
C ILE A 248 20.67 0.51 6.34
N THR A 249 19.47 -0.05 6.42
CA THR A 249 18.48 -0.02 5.34
C THR A 249 18.04 1.40 4.91
N PRO A 250 17.85 2.41 5.80
CA PRO A 250 17.52 3.76 5.34
C PRO A 250 18.64 4.42 4.53
N PHE A 251 19.90 4.11 4.86
CA PHE A 251 21.06 4.63 4.15
C PHE A 251 21.19 3.97 2.77
N ASN A 252 21.03 2.64 2.70
CA ASN A 252 21.00 1.92 1.43
C ASN A 252 19.87 2.43 0.53
N ASN A 253 18.68 2.66 1.10
CA ASN A 253 17.52 3.20 0.39
C ASN A 253 17.79 4.62 -0.16
N PHE A 254 18.45 5.47 0.63
CA PHE A 254 18.87 6.80 0.18
C PHE A 254 19.88 6.72 -0.98
N LEU A 255 20.89 5.85 -0.89
CA LEU A 255 21.87 5.66 -1.96
C LEU A 255 21.21 5.13 -3.25
N TYR A 256 20.32 4.15 -3.11
CA TYR A 256 19.56 3.60 -4.23
C TYR A 256 18.73 4.68 -4.95
N ASN A 257 18.00 5.50 -4.20
CA ASN A 257 17.16 6.57 -4.73
C ASN A 257 17.94 7.82 -5.18
N SER A 258 19.23 7.92 -4.87
CA SER A 258 20.09 9.00 -5.37
C SER A 258 20.56 8.76 -6.81
N GLN A 259 20.42 7.52 -7.32
CA GLN A 259 20.79 7.14 -8.68
C GLN A 259 19.62 7.32 -9.64
N SER A 260 19.82 8.09 -10.71
CA SER A 260 18.76 8.39 -11.69
C SER A 260 18.32 7.17 -12.48
N GLU A 261 19.21 6.21 -12.73
CA GLU A 261 18.89 4.97 -13.46
C GLU A 261 17.88 4.13 -12.68
N ASN A 262 18.03 4.03 -11.35
CA ASN A 262 17.10 3.32 -10.49
C ASN A 262 15.73 3.99 -10.46
N LEU A 263 15.70 5.32 -10.34
CA LEU A 263 14.45 6.09 -10.36
C LEU A 263 13.69 5.95 -11.68
N ALA A 264 14.41 5.83 -12.81
CA ALA A 264 13.80 5.64 -14.12
C ALA A 264 13.01 4.33 -14.23
N GLN A 265 13.39 3.29 -13.49
CA GLN A 265 12.67 2.01 -13.44
C GLN A 265 11.29 2.14 -12.77
N HIS A 266 11.13 3.11 -11.88
CA HIS A 266 9.88 3.35 -11.13
C HIS A 266 9.05 4.50 -11.73
N GLY A 267 9.51 5.12 -12.81
CA GLY A 267 8.85 6.26 -13.45
C GLY A 267 9.30 7.61 -12.89
N ILE A 268 9.54 8.55 -13.80
CA ILE A 268 9.98 9.91 -13.51
C ILE A 268 8.83 10.88 -13.82
N HIS A 269 8.59 11.82 -12.92
CA HIS A 269 7.53 12.81 -13.04
C HIS A 269 8.08 14.25 -12.98
N PRO A 270 7.36 15.22 -13.55
CA PRO A 270 7.66 16.63 -13.34
C PRO A 270 7.60 17.02 -11.87
N ARG A 271 8.45 17.96 -11.44
CA ARG A 271 8.53 18.38 -10.02
C ARG A 271 7.23 18.94 -9.42
N TYR A 272 6.30 19.37 -10.27
CA TYR A 272 4.99 19.88 -9.87
C TYR A 272 3.90 18.80 -9.73
N GLN A 273 4.20 17.53 -10.05
CA GLN A 273 3.24 16.42 -10.05
C GLN A 273 2.55 16.28 -8.69
N HIS A 274 3.32 16.33 -7.59
CA HIS A 274 2.77 16.27 -6.24
C HIS A 274 1.75 17.36 -5.96
N LEU A 275 2.04 18.61 -6.36
CA LEU A 275 1.19 19.76 -6.09
C LEU A 275 -0.04 19.84 -7.00
N LEU A 276 0.13 19.57 -8.30
CA LEU A 276 -0.90 19.81 -9.32
C LEU A 276 -1.74 18.58 -9.67
N VAL A 277 -1.26 17.37 -9.37
CA VAL A 277 -1.96 16.12 -9.71
C VAL A 277 -2.23 15.28 -8.47
N ASN A 278 -1.19 14.88 -7.74
CA ASN A 278 -1.35 13.92 -6.64
C ASN A 278 -2.16 14.50 -5.47
N LEU A 279 -1.85 15.72 -5.03
CA LEU A 279 -2.57 16.35 -3.92
C LEU A 279 -4.05 16.63 -4.28
N PRO A 280 -4.38 17.16 -5.47
CA PRO A 280 -5.76 17.24 -5.95
C PRO A 280 -6.47 15.89 -6.08
N GLN A 281 -5.79 14.83 -6.50
CA GLN A 281 -6.35 13.49 -6.53
C GLN A 281 -6.75 13.01 -5.13
N LEU A 282 -5.95 13.31 -4.09
CA LEU A 282 -6.21 12.87 -2.72
C LEU A 282 -7.26 13.72 -1.98
N LEU A 283 -7.30 15.03 -2.24
CA LEU A 283 -8.10 15.99 -1.48
C LEU A 283 -9.28 16.59 -2.26
N GLY A 284 -9.27 16.53 -3.59
CA GLY A 284 -10.35 17.00 -4.46
C GLY A 284 -10.90 18.38 -4.07
N PRO A 285 -12.19 18.49 -3.70
CA PRO A 285 -12.83 19.77 -3.35
C PRO A 285 -12.23 20.49 -2.14
N ALA A 286 -11.35 19.86 -1.35
CA ALA A 286 -10.66 20.51 -0.25
C ALA A 286 -9.46 21.37 -0.71
N ILE A 287 -8.89 21.13 -1.90
CA ILE A 287 -7.72 21.89 -2.39
C ILE A 287 -7.98 23.41 -2.43
N PRO A 288 -9.09 23.91 -3.03
CA PRO A 288 -9.32 25.35 -3.10
C PRO A 288 -9.38 26.04 -1.73
N LEU A 289 -9.71 25.29 -0.67
CA LEU A 289 -9.79 25.83 0.69
C LEU A 289 -8.42 26.18 1.27
N LEU A 290 -7.33 25.60 0.76
CA LEU A 290 -5.96 25.96 1.15
C LEU A 290 -5.64 27.42 0.79
N PHE A 291 -6.14 27.92 -0.35
CA PHE A 291 -5.94 29.31 -0.78
C PHE A 291 -6.76 30.31 0.04
N SER A 292 -7.74 29.84 0.81
CA SER A 292 -8.58 30.67 1.69
C SER A 292 -8.03 30.79 3.11
N LEU A 293 -6.87 30.18 3.40
CA LEU A 293 -6.27 30.19 4.73
C LEU A 293 -5.62 31.54 5.04
N ARG A 294 -5.91 32.06 6.24
CA ARG A 294 -5.28 33.28 6.79
C ARG A 294 -4.09 32.90 7.66
N LYS A 295 -3.18 33.84 7.94
CA LYS A 295 -2.03 33.63 8.85
C LYS A 295 -2.43 32.99 10.19
N ALA A 296 -3.57 33.38 10.75
CA ALA A 296 -4.12 32.81 11.99
C ALA A 296 -4.56 31.32 11.89
N HIS A 297 -4.46 30.71 10.71
CA HIS A 297 -4.78 29.30 10.44
C HIS A 297 -3.54 28.47 10.11
N ILE A 298 -2.34 29.07 10.17
CA ILE A 298 -1.09 28.33 10.04
C ILE A 298 -0.87 27.55 11.34
N THR A 299 -1.23 26.27 11.30
CA THR A 299 -1.03 25.31 12.39
C THR A 299 0.25 24.50 12.13
N MET A 300 0.77 23.85 13.16
CA MET A 300 1.87 22.90 13.02
C MET A 300 1.52 21.77 12.04
N ASN A 301 0.26 21.31 12.04
CA ASN A 301 -0.23 20.29 11.11
C ASN A 301 -0.10 20.77 9.65
N LEU A 302 -0.52 22.00 9.36
CA LEU A 302 -0.42 22.56 8.02
C LEU A 302 1.04 22.74 7.59
N ILE A 303 1.90 23.21 8.49
CA ILE A 303 3.34 23.33 8.23
C ILE A 303 3.92 21.95 7.88
N SER A 304 3.62 20.93 8.68
CA SER A 304 4.05 19.54 8.43
C SER A 304 3.60 19.06 7.05
N ALA A 305 2.32 19.22 6.72
CA ALA A 305 1.77 18.80 5.42
C ALA A 305 2.45 19.50 4.25
N LEU A 306 2.52 20.83 4.27
CA LEU A 306 3.10 21.62 3.19
C LEU A 306 4.60 21.37 3.05
N SER A 307 5.30 21.17 4.17
CA SER A 307 6.72 20.83 4.17
C SER A 307 6.99 19.45 3.56
N GLY A 308 6.17 18.45 3.89
CA GLY A 308 6.26 17.12 3.29
C GLY A 308 6.01 17.16 1.79
N VAL A 309 4.95 17.84 1.35
CA VAL A 309 4.66 18.01 -0.09
C VAL A 309 5.83 18.70 -0.79
N ALA A 310 6.35 19.81 -0.25
CA ALA A 310 7.42 20.58 -0.88
C ALA A 310 8.76 19.80 -0.95
N LEU A 311 9.17 19.15 0.14
CA LEU A 311 10.42 18.41 0.20
C LEU A 311 10.37 17.15 -0.66
N LEU A 312 9.25 16.43 -0.70
CA LEU A 312 9.09 15.26 -1.57
C LEU A 312 9.01 15.66 -3.05
N SER A 313 8.52 16.85 -3.36
CA SER A 313 8.50 17.40 -4.75
C SER A 313 9.87 17.67 -5.34
N ILE A 314 10.94 17.66 -4.53
CA ILE A 314 12.32 17.79 -5.01
C ILE A 314 12.73 16.54 -5.79
N PHE A 315 12.24 15.37 -5.38
CA PHE A 315 12.58 14.09 -5.99
C PHE A 315 11.75 13.85 -7.27
N PRO A 316 12.35 13.29 -8.34
CA PRO A 316 11.64 13.08 -9.61
C PRO A 316 10.57 11.99 -9.56
N HIS A 317 10.74 10.97 -8.72
CA HIS A 317 9.75 9.90 -8.56
C HIS A 317 8.66 10.35 -7.56
N GLN A 318 7.44 10.55 -8.05
CA GLN A 318 6.35 11.24 -7.34
C GLN A 318 5.03 10.48 -7.44
N GLU A 319 4.81 9.56 -6.51
CA GLU A 319 3.56 8.80 -6.42
C GLU A 319 2.59 9.42 -5.41
N ALA A 320 1.29 9.32 -5.69
CA ALA A 320 0.27 9.92 -4.81
C ALA A 320 0.35 9.41 -3.37
N ARG A 321 0.64 8.12 -3.16
CA ARG A 321 0.75 7.53 -1.81
C ARG A 321 1.87 8.12 -0.94
N PHE A 322 2.88 8.77 -1.51
CA PHE A 322 3.90 9.46 -0.69
C PHE A 322 3.30 10.66 0.06
N LEU A 323 2.14 11.16 -0.36
CA LEU A 323 1.44 12.26 0.27
C LEU A 323 0.33 11.83 1.24
N LEU A 324 0.18 10.53 1.55
CA LEU A 324 -0.84 10.08 2.51
C LEU A 324 -0.78 10.83 3.85
N PRO A 325 0.40 11.10 4.46
CA PRO A 325 0.45 11.86 5.71
C PRO A 325 -0.10 13.28 5.58
N ALA A 326 -0.03 13.89 4.39
CA ALA A 326 -0.56 15.24 4.16
C ALA A 326 -2.09 15.31 4.25
N VAL A 327 -2.80 14.22 3.96
CA VAL A 327 -4.27 14.20 3.90
C VAL A 327 -4.90 14.55 5.25
N PRO A 328 -4.67 13.81 6.35
CA PRO A 328 -5.27 14.14 7.64
C PRO A 328 -4.74 15.46 8.22
N LEU A 329 -3.50 15.84 7.89
CA LEU A 329 -2.90 17.11 8.32
C LEU A 329 -3.53 18.34 7.65
N VAL A 330 -3.80 18.27 6.34
CA VAL A 330 -4.51 19.33 5.61
C VAL A 330 -5.97 19.37 6.05
N LEU A 331 -6.66 18.23 6.08
CA LEU A 331 -8.09 18.17 6.44
C LEU A 331 -8.36 18.67 7.87
N SER A 332 -7.41 18.48 8.79
CA SER A 332 -7.50 19.03 10.15
C SER A 332 -7.18 20.53 10.27
N SER A 333 -6.62 21.13 9.22
CA SER A 333 -6.20 22.54 9.19
C SER A 333 -7.16 23.45 8.41
N ILE A 334 -7.97 22.90 7.51
CA ILE A 334 -8.91 23.65 6.68
C ILE A 334 -10.24 23.97 7.40
N ARG A 335 -10.97 24.94 6.86
CA ARG A 335 -12.32 25.30 7.30
C ARG A 335 -13.30 25.15 6.15
N ILE A 336 -14.45 24.56 6.44
CA ILE A 336 -15.56 24.45 5.50
C ILE A 336 -16.08 25.87 5.15
N PRO A 337 -16.45 26.13 3.89
CA PRO A 337 -17.03 27.41 3.48
C PRO A 337 -18.23 27.85 4.32
N ASN A 338 -18.40 29.17 4.43
CA ASN A 338 -19.61 29.76 4.98
C ASN A 338 -20.76 29.70 3.94
N PRO A 339 -22.03 29.87 4.36
CA PRO A 339 -23.13 30.06 3.42
C PRO A 339 -22.85 31.24 2.45
N PRO A 340 -23.28 31.16 1.18
CA PRO A 340 -24.14 30.12 0.58
C PRO A 340 -23.38 28.86 0.10
N PHE A 341 -22.06 28.90 -0.01
CA PHE A 341 -21.25 27.83 -0.64
C PHE A 341 -21.10 26.56 0.20
N LYS A 342 -21.52 26.58 1.47
CA LYS A 342 -21.41 25.42 2.37
C LYS A 342 -22.09 24.16 1.83
N LYS A 343 -23.36 24.26 1.41
CA LYS A 343 -24.14 23.10 0.93
C LYS A 343 -23.57 22.50 -0.36
N PRO A 344 -23.30 23.28 -1.43
CA PRO A 344 -22.73 22.71 -2.65
C PRO A 344 -21.34 22.12 -2.42
N TRP A 345 -20.51 22.72 -1.54
CA TRP A 345 -19.22 22.14 -1.19
C TRP A 345 -19.36 20.79 -0.50
N ILE A 346 -20.26 20.65 0.48
CA ILE A 346 -20.52 19.36 1.16
C ILE A 346 -21.02 18.31 0.16
N ALA A 347 -21.94 18.68 -0.74
CA ALA A 347 -22.42 17.76 -1.77
C ALA A 347 -21.28 17.27 -2.68
N THR A 348 -20.43 18.19 -3.13
CA THR A 348 -19.26 17.87 -3.96
C THR A 348 -18.26 16.99 -3.22
N TRP A 349 -17.98 17.28 -1.94
CA TRP A 349 -17.12 16.47 -1.08
C TRP A 349 -17.64 15.03 -0.94
N ILE A 350 -18.95 14.86 -0.72
CA ILE A 350 -19.56 13.53 -0.61
C ILE A 350 -19.45 12.78 -1.94
N ILE A 351 -19.85 13.41 -3.06
CA ILE A 351 -19.81 12.79 -4.39
C ILE A 351 -18.38 12.35 -4.72
N PHE A 352 -17.41 13.23 -4.51
CA PHE A 352 -15.99 12.95 -4.75
C PHE A 352 -15.50 11.74 -3.95
N ASN A 353 -15.72 11.72 -2.63
CA ASN A 353 -15.23 10.64 -1.78
C ASN A 353 -15.97 9.33 -2.01
N VAL A 354 -17.28 9.35 -2.29
CA VAL A 354 -18.03 8.13 -2.64
C VAL A 354 -17.54 7.58 -3.99
N ALA A 355 -17.36 8.43 -5.00
CA ALA A 355 -16.89 8.01 -6.32
C ALA A 355 -15.47 7.41 -6.25
N LEU A 356 -14.51 8.11 -5.64
CA LEU A 356 -13.14 7.59 -5.49
C LEU A 356 -13.05 6.45 -4.48
N GLY A 357 -13.88 6.44 -3.44
CA GLY A 357 -13.98 5.33 -2.50
C GLY A 357 -14.41 4.05 -3.20
N LEU A 358 -15.49 4.10 -4.00
CA LEU A 358 -15.93 2.94 -4.79
C LEU A 358 -14.91 2.54 -5.86
N LEU A 359 -14.33 3.51 -6.56
CA LEU A 359 -13.33 3.23 -7.59
C LEU A 359 -12.11 2.54 -6.96
N MET A 360 -11.47 3.15 -5.97
CA MET A 360 -10.22 2.65 -5.39
C MET A 360 -10.45 1.47 -4.43
N GLY A 361 -11.50 1.53 -3.62
CA GLY A 361 -11.78 0.57 -2.55
C GLY A 361 -12.67 -0.61 -2.94
N VAL A 362 -13.15 -0.70 -4.18
CA VAL A 362 -13.91 -1.88 -4.67
C VAL A 362 -13.43 -2.32 -6.04
N TYR A 363 -13.32 -1.40 -7.00
CA TYR A 363 -13.11 -1.78 -8.39
C TYR A 363 -11.64 -1.84 -8.80
N HIS A 364 -10.82 -0.88 -8.39
CA HIS A 364 -9.42 -0.80 -8.82
C HIS A 364 -8.69 -2.07 -8.42
N GLN A 365 -8.36 -2.87 -9.44
CA GLN A 365 -7.69 -4.16 -9.31
C GLN A 365 -8.36 -5.14 -8.31
N GLY A 366 -9.65 -4.97 -7.99
CA GLY A 366 -10.35 -5.71 -6.93
C GLY A 366 -10.51 -7.23 -7.15
N GLY A 367 -10.26 -7.70 -8.37
CA GLY A 367 -10.24 -9.13 -8.71
C GLY A 367 -8.98 -9.89 -8.31
N ILE A 368 -7.87 -9.22 -7.97
CA ILE A 368 -6.58 -9.89 -7.72
C ILE A 368 -6.65 -10.86 -6.52
N VAL A 369 -7.09 -10.35 -5.35
CA VAL A 369 -7.19 -11.15 -4.13
C VAL A 369 -8.23 -12.28 -4.28
N PRO A 370 -9.43 -12.05 -4.85
CA PRO A 370 -10.39 -13.12 -5.11
C PRO A 370 -9.88 -14.21 -6.06
N VAL A 371 -9.17 -13.86 -7.14
CA VAL A 371 -8.55 -14.85 -8.04
C VAL A 371 -7.52 -15.68 -7.29
N GLN A 372 -6.64 -15.04 -6.50
CA GLN A 372 -5.62 -15.75 -5.71
C GLN A 372 -6.25 -16.76 -4.73
N ILE A 373 -7.30 -16.34 -4.00
CA ILE A 373 -8.04 -17.21 -3.09
C ILE A 373 -8.75 -18.34 -3.84
N ASN A 374 -9.28 -18.08 -5.03
CA ASN A 374 -9.92 -19.11 -5.87
C ASN A 374 -8.92 -20.17 -6.34
N ILE A 375 -7.76 -19.74 -6.85
CA ILE A 375 -6.67 -20.63 -7.27
C ILE A 375 -6.20 -21.48 -6.08
N ALA A 376 -6.06 -20.88 -4.90
CA ALA A 376 -5.69 -21.59 -3.67
C ALA A 376 -6.68 -22.71 -3.29
N LYS A 377 -7.98 -22.53 -3.56
CA LYS A 377 -9.06 -23.49 -3.20
C LYS A 377 -9.31 -24.58 -4.24
N THR A 378 -8.88 -24.39 -5.49
CA THR A 378 -9.16 -25.34 -6.58
C THR A 378 -8.42 -26.67 -6.36
N ASN A 379 -8.93 -27.83 -6.78
CA ASN A 379 -8.18 -29.10 -6.68
C ASN A 379 -7.34 -29.43 -7.92
N GLU A 380 -7.45 -28.62 -8.97
CA GLU A 380 -6.67 -28.73 -10.19
C GLU A 380 -5.19 -28.42 -9.92
N ALA A 381 -4.30 -29.28 -10.43
CA ALA A 381 -2.88 -28.99 -10.48
C ALA A 381 -2.64 -27.91 -11.53
N ILE A 382 -2.05 -26.79 -11.12
CA ILE A 382 -1.80 -25.63 -11.99
C ILE A 382 -0.28 -25.45 -12.04
N SER A 383 0.27 -25.40 -13.25
CA SER A 383 1.72 -25.22 -13.47
C SER A 383 2.07 -23.74 -13.56
N HIS A 384 1.27 -22.97 -14.29
CA HIS A 384 1.53 -21.55 -14.57
C HIS A 384 0.27 -20.71 -14.39
N ALA A 385 0.44 -19.51 -13.81
CA ALA A 385 -0.57 -18.46 -13.81
C ALA A 385 0.06 -17.16 -14.34
N PHE A 386 -0.31 -16.78 -15.56
CA PHE A 386 0.13 -15.55 -16.21
C PHE A 386 -0.82 -14.40 -15.89
N TRP A 387 -0.31 -13.27 -15.43
CA TRP A 387 -1.10 -12.09 -15.06
C TRP A 387 -0.86 -10.98 -16.06
N TRP A 388 -1.85 -10.68 -16.90
CA TRP A 388 -1.74 -9.70 -17.98
C TRP A 388 -2.67 -8.52 -17.77
N LYS A 389 -2.16 -7.30 -17.96
CA LYS A 389 -2.88 -6.04 -17.68
C LYS A 389 -3.50 -6.00 -16.27
N THR A 390 -2.75 -6.49 -15.29
CA THR A 390 -3.09 -6.40 -13.86
C THR A 390 -1.82 -6.12 -13.07
N TYR A 391 -1.96 -5.66 -11.84
CA TYR A 391 -0.84 -5.65 -10.91
C TYR A 391 -0.39 -7.07 -10.56
N SER A 392 0.89 -7.20 -10.20
CA SER A 392 1.45 -8.47 -9.73
C SER A 392 0.71 -8.91 -8.46
N PRO A 393 0.30 -10.18 -8.36
CA PRO A 393 -0.51 -10.63 -7.23
C PRO A 393 0.36 -11.09 -6.04
N PRO A 394 -0.17 -11.05 -4.80
CA PRO A 394 0.52 -11.60 -3.64
C PRO A 394 0.58 -13.13 -3.69
N THR A 395 1.78 -13.71 -3.74
CA THR A 395 1.94 -15.16 -3.94
C THR A 395 1.65 -15.97 -2.69
N TRP A 396 1.89 -15.38 -1.52
CA TRP A 396 1.60 -16.00 -0.22
C TRP A 396 0.12 -16.37 -0.01
N LEU A 397 -0.81 -15.77 -0.77
CA LEU A 397 -2.23 -16.13 -0.73
C LEU A 397 -2.57 -17.48 -1.38
N LEU A 398 -1.61 -18.09 -2.09
CA LEU A 398 -1.78 -19.39 -2.76
C LEU A 398 -1.79 -20.60 -1.82
N ASN A 399 -1.62 -20.39 -0.51
CA ASN A 399 -1.71 -21.42 0.52
C ASN A 399 -0.83 -22.66 0.22
N GLY A 400 0.45 -22.44 -0.07
CA GLY A 400 1.43 -23.49 -0.36
C GLY A 400 1.49 -23.92 -1.83
N LYS A 401 0.48 -23.60 -2.66
CA LYS A 401 0.49 -24.01 -4.07
C LYS A 401 1.61 -23.39 -4.91
N ASN A 402 2.11 -22.24 -4.49
CA ASN A 402 3.24 -21.57 -5.13
C ASN A 402 4.56 -22.35 -5.06
N GLU A 403 4.64 -23.44 -4.31
CA GLU A 403 5.77 -24.38 -4.41
C GLU A 403 5.87 -25.04 -5.79
N LYS A 404 4.72 -25.25 -6.46
CA LYS A 404 4.62 -25.89 -7.79
C LYS A 404 4.08 -24.95 -8.86
N LEU A 405 3.22 -24.02 -8.47
CA LEU A 405 2.62 -23.01 -9.36
C LEU A 405 3.58 -21.85 -9.56
N LYS A 406 4.03 -21.65 -10.81
CA LYS A 406 4.77 -20.45 -11.20
C LYS A 406 3.82 -19.31 -11.55
N THR A 407 3.86 -18.25 -10.76
CA THR A 407 3.17 -16.99 -11.07
C THR A 407 4.08 -16.13 -11.96
N VAL A 408 3.57 -15.64 -13.08
CA VAL A 408 4.33 -14.82 -14.04
C VAL A 408 3.61 -13.51 -14.26
N ASP A 409 4.29 -12.42 -13.94
CA ASP A 409 3.80 -11.06 -14.20
C ASP A 409 4.10 -10.64 -15.64
N LEU A 410 3.06 -10.24 -16.37
CA LEU A 410 3.12 -9.73 -17.73
C LEU A 410 2.47 -8.33 -17.82
N MET A 411 2.43 -7.58 -16.73
CA MET A 411 2.02 -6.18 -16.74
C MET A 411 2.82 -5.38 -17.79
N GLY A 412 2.11 -4.62 -18.64
CA GLY A 412 2.72 -3.84 -19.72
C GLY A 412 3.21 -4.64 -20.94
N CYS A 413 3.15 -5.98 -20.91
CA CYS A 413 3.56 -6.81 -22.05
C CYS A 413 2.58 -6.65 -23.24
N PRO A 414 3.06 -6.46 -24.48
CA PRO A 414 2.19 -6.46 -25.67
C PRO A 414 1.43 -7.77 -25.83
N GLY A 415 0.19 -7.71 -26.36
CA GLY A 415 -0.70 -8.87 -26.44
C GLY A 415 -0.12 -10.08 -27.19
N GLU A 416 0.55 -9.85 -28.32
CA GLU A 416 1.18 -10.92 -29.11
C GLU A 416 2.33 -11.60 -28.34
N GLN A 417 3.22 -10.82 -27.74
CA GLN A 417 4.33 -11.35 -26.92
C GLN A 417 3.82 -12.10 -25.69
N MET A 418 2.72 -11.64 -25.10
CA MET A 418 2.05 -12.35 -24.00
C MET A 418 1.57 -13.73 -24.46
N LEU A 419 0.91 -13.81 -25.62
CA LEU A 419 0.43 -15.09 -26.16
C LEU A 419 1.57 -16.04 -26.54
N GLU A 420 2.69 -15.52 -27.05
CA GLU A 420 3.89 -16.32 -27.29
C GLU A 420 4.39 -16.98 -26.00
N ARG A 421 4.54 -16.20 -24.92
CA ARG A 421 4.95 -16.74 -23.60
C ARG A 421 3.96 -17.76 -23.04
N VAL A 422 2.66 -17.51 -23.20
CA VAL A 422 1.62 -18.50 -22.82
C VAL A 422 1.78 -19.76 -23.66
N LYS A 423 1.96 -19.63 -24.97
CA LYS A 423 2.13 -20.75 -25.91
C LYS A 423 3.37 -21.58 -25.59
N GLU A 424 4.49 -20.96 -25.23
CA GLU A 424 5.73 -21.63 -24.82
C GLU A 424 5.54 -22.51 -23.58
N ALA A 425 4.71 -22.07 -22.63
CA ALA A 425 4.41 -22.85 -21.43
C ALA A 425 3.38 -23.99 -21.66
N LEU A 426 2.66 -23.97 -22.79
CA LEU A 426 1.70 -25.01 -23.12
C LEU A 426 2.39 -26.28 -23.63
N PRO A 427 1.92 -27.48 -23.23
CA PRO A 427 2.47 -28.73 -23.71
C PRO A 427 2.35 -28.84 -25.23
N PRO A 428 3.34 -29.46 -25.90
CA PRO A 428 3.28 -29.65 -27.34
C PRO A 428 2.12 -30.57 -27.74
N CYS A 429 1.57 -30.35 -28.94
CA CYS A 429 0.59 -31.25 -29.52
C CYS A 429 1.20 -32.65 -29.65
N ARG A 430 0.45 -33.68 -29.23
CA ARG A 430 0.96 -35.06 -29.13
C ARG A 430 1.54 -35.55 -30.46
N THR A 431 2.87 -35.71 -30.52
CA THR A 431 3.54 -36.63 -31.44
C THR A 431 4.10 -37.81 -30.63
N ARG A 432 3.33 -38.91 -30.55
CA ARG A 432 3.72 -40.28 -30.14
C ARG A 432 4.47 -40.57 -28.82
N LYS A 433 4.89 -39.61 -27.98
CA LYS A 433 5.50 -39.91 -26.65
C LYS A 433 4.61 -39.48 -25.49
N LEU A 434 4.53 -40.33 -24.46
CA LEU A 434 3.92 -40.02 -23.16
C LEU A 434 4.75 -38.93 -22.46
N PRO A 435 4.12 -37.84 -21.97
CA PRO A 435 4.83 -36.77 -21.28
C PRO A 435 5.36 -37.22 -19.91
N ARG A 436 6.44 -36.57 -19.44
CA ARG A 436 6.96 -36.72 -18.09
C ARG A 436 5.93 -36.16 -17.09
N VAL A 437 5.83 -36.79 -15.93
CA VAL A 437 4.78 -36.54 -14.91
C VAL A 437 4.80 -35.11 -14.36
N GLU A 438 5.90 -34.37 -14.52
CA GLU A 438 6.04 -32.97 -14.07
C GLU A 438 5.32 -31.93 -14.96
N ASP A 439 4.92 -32.27 -16.20
CA ASP A 439 4.32 -31.35 -17.19
C ASP A 439 2.76 -31.32 -17.19
N GLN A 440 2.08 -31.84 -16.17
CA GLN A 440 0.62 -32.09 -16.23
C GLN A 440 -0.28 -30.98 -15.66
N GLY A 441 0.28 -29.87 -15.19
CA GLY A 441 -0.51 -28.79 -14.58
C GLY A 441 -1.19 -27.89 -15.62
N ALA A 442 -2.43 -27.48 -15.35
CA ALA A 442 -3.14 -26.48 -16.15
C ALA A 442 -2.36 -25.16 -16.22
N THR A 443 -2.44 -24.48 -17.37
CA THR A 443 -1.89 -23.14 -17.57
C THR A 443 -3.03 -22.13 -17.57
N TYR A 444 -2.98 -21.17 -16.67
CA TYR A 444 -3.97 -20.11 -16.55
C TYR A 444 -3.42 -18.78 -17.09
N LEU A 445 -4.27 -18.05 -17.81
CA LEU A 445 -4.10 -16.66 -18.16
C LEU A 445 -5.15 -15.84 -17.41
N VAL A 446 -4.70 -14.96 -16.54
CA VAL A 446 -5.53 -14.03 -15.78
C VAL A 446 -5.48 -12.67 -16.46
N ALA A 447 -6.62 -12.19 -16.92
CA ALA A 447 -6.70 -10.93 -17.67
C ALA A 447 -8.05 -10.22 -17.48
N PRO A 448 -8.11 -8.88 -17.58
CA PRO A 448 -9.36 -8.13 -17.56
C PRO A 448 -10.31 -8.62 -18.65
N ARG A 449 -11.61 -8.72 -18.32
CA ARG A 449 -12.64 -9.07 -19.31
C ARG A 449 -12.74 -8.03 -20.44
N SER A 450 -12.38 -6.78 -20.16
CA SER A 450 -12.27 -5.68 -21.14
C SER A 450 -11.17 -5.85 -22.18
N ALA A 451 -10.28 -6.85 -22.02
CA ALA A 451 -9.19 -7.12 -22.95
C ALA A 451 -9.71 -7.82 -24.22
N TYR A 452 -10.34 -7.04 -25.10
CA TYR A 452 -10.97 -7.54 -26.33
C TYR A 452 -10.02 -8.23 -27.30
N PHE A 453 -8.71 -7.97 -27.19
CA PHE A 453 -7.65 -8.73 -27.86
C PHE A 453 -7.81 -10.26 -27.69
N LEU A 454 -8.34 -10.72 -26.55
CA LEU A 454 -8.51 -12.14 -26.28
C LEU A 454 -9.76 -12.77 -26.93
N LYS A 455 -10.72 -11.98 -27.42
CA LYS A 455 -11.99 -12.48 -27.98
C LYS A 455 -11.81 -13.53 -29.10
N PRO A 456 -10.88 -13.37 -30.05
CA PRO A 456 -10.67 -14.37 -31.10
C PRO A 456 -10.26 -15.76 -30.55
N TYR A 457 -9.55 -15.80 -29.42
CA TYR A 457 -9.03 -17.03 -28.82
C TYR A 457 -10.05 -17.76 -27.93
N GLN A 458 -11.22 -17.15 -27.68
CA GLN A 458 -12.32 -17.72 -26.91
C GLN A 458 -13.28 -18.54 -27.79
N ASP A 459 -13.33 -18.23 -29.08
CA ASP A 459 -14.24 -18.86 -30.04
C ASP A 459 -13.67 -20.20 -30.52
N ALA A 460 -14.33 -21.29 -30.15
CA ALA A 460 -13.93 -22.64 -30.55
C ALA A 460 -14.03 -22.90 -32.06
N THR A 461 -14.76 -22.05 -32.81
CA THR A 461 -14.90 -22.17 -34.26
C THR A 461 -13.73 -21.54 -35.01
N LYS A 462 -12.94 -20.67 -34.37
CA LYS A 462 -11.77 -20.04 -34.98
C LYS A 462 -10.54 -20.93 -34.81
N GLN A 463 -9.83 -21.16 -35.91
CA GLN A 463 -8.57 -21.92 -35.96
C GLN A 463 -7.39 -21.07 -35.46
N ASN A 464 -7.38 -20.73 -34.18
CA ASN A 464 -6.22 -20.11 -33.51
C ASN A 464 -5.38 -21.17 -32.81
N ASP A 465 -4.07 -20.96 -32.72
CA ASP A 465 -3.12 -21.89 -32.09
C ASP A 465 -3.33 -22.07 -30.58
N VAL A 466 -3.92 -21.06 -29.93
CA VAL A 466 -4.25 -21.06 -28.50
C VAL A 466 -5.75 -20.93 -28.34
N ARG A 467 -6.33 -21.73 -27.45
CA ARG A 467 -7.73 -21.66 -27.06
C ARG A 467 -7.84 -21.31 -25.58
N LEU A 468 -8.69 -20.35 -25.27
CA LEU A 468 -8.96 -19.85 -23.92
C LEU A 468 -10.37 -20.25 -23.49
N GLU A 469 -10.48 -20.97 -22.39
CA GLU A 469 -11.74 -21.35 -21.77
C GLU A 469 -11.91 -20.60 -20.44
N GLU A 470 -13.02 -19.88 -20.26
CA GLU A 470 -13.30 -19.18 -19.00
C GLU A 470 -13.59 -20.22 -17.91
N VAL A 471 -12.73 -20.31 -16.89
CA VAL A 471 -12.94 -21.22 -15.75
C VAL A 471 -13.48 -20.50 -14.52
N TRP A 472 -13.18 -19.21 -14.38
CA TRP A 472 -13.67 -18.39 -13.27
C TRP A 472 -13.60 -16.90 -13.59
N SER A 473 -14.46 -16.09 -12.98
CA SER A 473 -14.38 -14.64 -13.11
C SER A 473 -14.91 -13.88 -11.89
N TYR A 474 -14.45 -12.64 -11.75
CA TYR A 474 -14.85 -11.70 -10.71
C TYR A 474 -15.22 -10.35 -11.31
N ARG A 475 -16.45 -9.90 -11.08
CA ARG A 475 -17.00 -8.72 -11.77
C ARG A 475 -16.47 -7.38 -11.23
N GLN A 476 -16.09 -7.30 -9.96
CA GLN A 476 -15.65 -6.04 -9.33
C GLN A 476 -14.14 -5.83 -9.56
N HIS A 477 -13.77 -5.60 -10.81
CA HIS A 477 -12.39 -5.31 -11.19
C HIS A 477 -12.36 -4.30 -12.34
N LEU A 478 -11.52 -3.28 -12.20
CA LEU A 478 -11.17 -2.30 -13.21
C LEU A 478 -9.64 -2.12 -13.18
N ASN A 479 -9.02 -2.23 -14.35
CA ASN A 479 -7.65 -1.80 -14.55
C ASN A 479 -7.66 -0.39 -15.17
N LEU A 480 -6.94 0.54 -14.54
CA LEU A 480 -6.80 1.92 -15.03
C LEU A 480 -5.69 2.04 -16.10
N ASP A 481 -4.83 1.03 -16.23
CA ASP A 481 -3.76 1.01 -17.25
C ASP A 481 -4.25 0.46 -18.61
N ASP A 482 -5.48 -0.07 -18.67
CA ASP A 482 -6.13 -0.56 -19.90
C ASP A 482 -7.00 0.54 -20.56
N MET A 483 -6.71 1.81 -20.26
CA MET A 483 -7.45 2.97 -20.76
C MET A 483 -6.82 3.52 -22.05
N ASP A 484 -7.09 2.85 -23.18
CA ASP A 484 -6.56 3.20 -24.51
C ASP A 484 -7.32 4.38 -25.15
N PHE A 485 -7.35 5.53 -24.46
CA PHE A 485 -8.13 6.71 -24.90
C PHE A 485 -7.67 7.29 -26.24
N ALA A 486 -6.39 7.11 -26.59
CA ALA A 486 -5.82 7.62 -27.83
C ALA A 486 -6.33 6.86 -29.06
N ASP A 487 -6.46 5.54 -28.95
CA ASP A 487 -6.81 4.66 -30.07
C ASP A 487 -8.33 4.44 -30.16
N ASP A 488 -8.98 4.13 -29.02
CA ASP A 488 -10.40 3.77 -28.98
C ASP A 488 -11.32 5.01 -28.89
N GLY A 489 -10.79 6.13 -28.39
CA GLY A 489 -11.56 7.31 -28.01
C GLY A 489 -12.32 7.16 -26.67
N VAL A 490 -12.54 8.29 -25.99
CA VAL A 490 -13.02 8.33 -24.58
C VAL A 490 -14.26 7.47 -24.31
N TRP A 491 -15.33 7.62 -25.10
CA TRP A 491 -16.60 6.92 -24.83
C TRP A 491 -16.52 5.42 -25.10
N ASN A 492 -15.79 4.99 -26.13
CA ASN A 492 -15.62 3.58 -26.44
C ASN A 492 -14.76 2.89 -25.37
N THR A 493 -13.67 3.53 -24.93
CA THR A 493 -12.83 3.03 -23.82
C THR A 493 -13.67 2.88 -22.55
N ILE A 494 -14.47 3.89 -22.19
CA ILE A 494 -15.30 3.83 -20.98
C ILE A 494 -16.37 2.73 -21.11
N ASN A 495 -17.06 2.64 -22.26
CA ASN A 495 -18.07 1.61 -22.49
C ASN A 495 -17.46 0.19 -22.41
N ARG A 496 -16.27 -0.01 -22.96
CA ARG A 496 -15.52 -1.27 -22.90
C ARG A 496 -15.10 -1.61 -21.46
N VAL A 497 -14.36 -0.72 -20.82
CA VAL A 497 -13.75 -0.96 -19.50
C VAL A 497 -14.79 -1.04 -18.38
N VAL A 498 -15.83 -0.20 -18.42
CA VAL A 498 -16.90 -0.20 -17.39
C VAL A 498 -17.99 -1.21 -17.70
N GLY A 499 -18.37 -1.38 -18.96
CA GLY A 499 -19.42 -2.30 -19.41
C GLY A 499 -19.02 -3.76 -19.22
N ASP A 500 -17.84 -4.13 -19.72
CA ASP A 500 -17.27 -5.48 -19.62
C ASP A 500 -16.23 -5.57 -18.50
N ARG A 501 -16.47 -4.88 -17.39
CA ARG A 501 -15.60 -4.93 -16.21
C ARG A 501 -15.54 -6.32 -15.60
N GLY A 502 -14.39 -6.65 -15.04
CA GLY A 502 -14.14 -7.89 -14.34
C GLY A 502 -12.77 -8.46 -14.63
N LEU A 503 -12.31 -9.37 -13.78
CA LEU A 503 -11.10 -10.15 -13.96
C LEU A 503 -11.47 -11.60 -14.25
N VAL A 504 -10.86 -12.19 -15.26
CA VAL A 504 -11.20 -13.55 -15.72
C VAL A 504 -9.97 -14.43 -15.64
N VAL A 505 -10.17 -15.65 -15.20
CA VAL A 505 -9.20 -16.74 -15.25
C VAL A 505 -9.55 -17.60 -16.46
N TRP A 506 -8.67 -17.59 -17.45
CA TRP A 506 -8.76 -18.39 -18.66
C TRP A 506 -7.85 -19.61 -18.54
N LYS A 507 -8.39 -20.80 -18.77
CA LYS A 507 -7.57 -21.99 -19.00
C LYS A 507 -7.09 -21.99 -20.43
N ALA A 508 -5.77 -21.91 -20.61
CA ALA A 508 -5.14 -21.92 -21.93
C ALA A 508 -4.85 -23.35 -22.38
N THR A 509 -5.16 -23.66 -23.63
CA THR A 509 -4.88 -24.95 -24.27
C THR A 509 -4.36 -24.73 -25.69
N ARG A 510 -3.51 -25.63 -26.18
CA ARG A 510 -3.02 -25.56 -27.56
C ARG A 510 -4.04 -26.20 -28.49
N ASN A 511 -4.37 -25.51 -29.58
CA ASN A 511 -5.22 -26.08 -30.62
C ASN A 511 -4.36 -26.98 -31.53
N CYS A 512 -4.60 -28.29 -31.47
CA CYS A 512 -3.84 -29.25 -32.25
C CYS A 512 -4.46 -29.57 -33.62
N SER A 513 -5.58 -28.93 -33.96
CA SER A 513 -6.25 -29.13 -35.26
C SER A 513 -5.70 -28.24 -36.39
N THR A 514 -4.82 -27.28 -36.08
CA THR A 514 -4.18 -26.38 -37.06
C THR A 514 -2.79 -26.84 -37.52
N LEU A 515 -2.25 -27.90 -36.91
CA LEU A 515 -0.90 -28.45 -37.16
C LEU A 515 -0.90 -29.69 -38.07
N SER A 516 -2.02 -29.97 -38.75
CA SER A 516 -2.18 -31.09 -39.69
C SER A 516 -1.82 -30.70 -41.12
#